data_AF-A0AAU9V1S0-F1
#
_entry.id   AF-A0AAU9V1S0-F1
#
_cell.length_a   1.000
_cell.length_b   1.000
_cell.length_c   1.000
_cell.angle_alpha   90.00
_cell.angle_beta   90.00
_cell.angle_gamma   90.00
#
_symmetry.space_group_name_H-M   'P 1'
#
loop_
_entity.id
_entity.type
_entity.pdbx_description
1 polymer ?
#
loop_
_entity_poly.entity_id
_entity_poly.type
_entity_poly.pdbx_seq_one_letter_code
_entity_poly.pdbx_strand_id
1 'polypeptide(L)'
;MLSRREKLLVQPWEDRRYKDHRQKVASARAAVDAAAPAARPHVALKLKKWQRERERRDKLRDDNFGLLQRLARLMAARRLDDRWDRPPPNFHQKVGLFYERGALQRRVAARAQSPAPRAPPVAGGRCYACEFQKMKNKTYGAQEEELKLPAIE
;
A
#
# COMPACT_ATOMS: atom_id res chain seq x y z
N MET A 1 -52.07 75.78 4.31
CA MET A 1 -52.75 75.26 3.10
C MET A 1 -51.85 75.55 1.91
N LEU A 2 -51.37 74.52 1.20
CA LEU A 2 -50.55 74.75 0.00
C LEU A 2 -51.32 75.58 -1.03
N SER A 3 -50.62 76.52 -1.66
CA SER A 3 -51.18 77.39 -2.69
C SER A 3 -51.63 76.57 -3.91
N ARG A 4 -52.58 77.11 -4.68
CA ARG A 4 -53.08 76.46 -5.91
C ARG A 4 -51.95 76.20 -6.92
N ARG A 5 -50.94 77.07 -6.94
CA ARG A 5 -49.74 76.95 -7.77
C ARG A 5 -48.89 75.76 -7.35
N GLU A 6 -48.64 75.57 -6.06
CA GLU A 6 -47.86 74.44 -5.54
C GLU A 6 -48.57 73.10 -5.79
N LYS A 7 -49.89 73.04 -5.62
CA LYS A 7 -50.65 71.80 -5.89
C LYS A 7 -50.61 71.38 -7.36
N LEU A 8 -50.54 72.32 -8.30
CA LEU A 8 -50.56 72.03 -9.74
C LEU A 8 -49.16 71.79 -10.33
N LEU A 9 -48.15 72.52 -9.86
CA LEU A 9 -46.81 72.49 -10.45
C LEU A 9 -45.81 71.66 -9.64
N VAL A 10 -45.93 71.63 -8.32
CA VAL A 10 -44.91 71.07 -7.41
C VAL A 10 -45.31 69.68 -6.93
N GLN A 11 -46.54 69.51 -6.44
CA GLN A 11 -47.01 68.22 -5.91
C GLN A 11 -46.88 67.03 -6.88
N PRO A 12 -47.26 67.14 -8.18
CA PRO A 12 -47.15 66.00 -9.09
C PRO A 12 -45.71 65.51 -9.27
N TRP A 13 -44.75 66.44 -9.23
CA TRP A 13 -43.33 66.12 -9.33
C TRP A 13 -42.81 65.46 -8.05
N GLU A 14 -43.21 65.97 -6.88
CA GLU A 14 -42.88 65.38 -5.58
C GLU A 14 -43.45 63.98 -5.45
N ASP A 15 -44.71 63.78 -5.83
CA ASP A 15 -45.38 62.48 -5.81
C ASP A 15 -44.70 61.48 -6.73
N ARG A 16 -44.28 61.91 -7.92
CA ARG A 16 -43.54 61.04 -8.85
C ARG A 16 -42.17 60.66 -8.28
N ARG A 17 -41.43 61.64 -7.76
CA ARG A 17 -40.12 61.40 -7.14
C ARG A 17 -40.21 60.48 -5.92
N TYR A 18 -41.27 60.63 -5.13
CA TYR A 18 -41.56 59.78 -3.99
C TYR A 18 -41.90 58.35 -4.42
N LYS A 19 -42.75 58.18 -5.43
CA LYS A 19 -43.06 56.87 -6.01
C LYS A 19 -41.81 56.19 -6.55
N ASP A 20 -40.98 56.91 -7.31
CA ASP A 20 -39.72 56.39 -7.85
C ASP A 20 -38.74 56.00 -6.73
N HIS A 21 -38.63 56.82 -5.69
CA HIS A 21 -37.81 56.50 -4.51
C HIS A 21 -38.31 55.21 -3.82
N ARG A 22 -39.62 55.11 -3.57
CA ARG A 22 -40.22 53.92 -2.94
C ARG A 22 -40.01 52.67 -3.78
N GLN A 23 -40.13 52.76 -5.11
CA GLN A 23 -39.83 51.66 -6.01
C GLN A 23 -38.36 51.23 -5.90
N LYS A 24 -37.42 52.18 -5.90
CA LYS A 24 -35.98 51.90 -5.74
C LYS A 24 -35.69 51.20 -4.41
N VAL A 25 -36.28 51.69 -3.32
CA VAL A 25 -36.15 51.09 -1.99
C VAL A 25 -36.74 49.68 -1.96
N ALA A 26 -37.92 49.46 -2.57
CA ALA A 26 -38.54 48.15 -2.63
C ALA A 26 -37.73 47.14 -3.49
N SER A 27 -37.08 47.62 -4.56
CA SER A 27 -36.21 46.79 -5.40
C SER A 27 -34.79 46.61 -4.86
N ALA A 28 -34.41 47.34 -3.80
CA ALA A 28 -33.07 47.31 -3.26
C ALA A 28 -32.79 45.92 -2.67
N ARG A 29 -31.75 45.26 -3.19
CA ARG A 29 -31.22 44.00 -2.65
C ARG A 29 -30.07 44.30 -1.70
N ALA A 30 -29.76 43.33 -0.83
CA ALA A 30 -28.59 43.44 0.05
C ALA A 30 -27.32 43.66 -0.79
N ALA A 31 -26.44 44.55 -0.34
CA ALA A 31 -25.19 44.87 -1.02
C ALA A 31 -24.23 43.68 -1.08
N VAL A 32 -24.37 42.75 -0.13
CA VAL A 32 -23.59 41.51 -0.04
C VAL A 32 -24.56 40.36 0.00
N ASP A 33 -24.32 39.35 -0.83
CA ASP A 33 -25.04 38.08 -0.76
C ASP A 33 -24.63 37.35 0.53
N ALA A 34 -25.60 37.11 1.41
CA ALA A 34 -25.43 36.37 2.65
C ALA A 34 -25.93 34.92 2.55
N ALA A 35 -26.33 34.47 1.34
CA ALA A 35 -26.82 33.12 1.14
C ALA A 35 -25.70 32.08 1.34
N ALA A 36 -26.08 30.93 1.89
CA ALA A 36 -25.16 29.80 1.96
C ALA A 36 -24.83 29.31 0.54
N PRO A 37 -23.56 29.00 0.25
CA PRO A 37 -23.19 28.44 -1.05
C PRO A 37 -23.87 27.09 -1.28
N ALA A 38 -24.10 26.76 -2.54
CA ALA A 38 -24.69 25.48 -2.92
C ALA A 38 -23.91 24.30 -2.33
N ALA A 39 -24.65 23.30 -1.84
CA ALA A 39 -24.07 22.11 -1.23
C ALA A 39 -23.16 21.39 -2.24
N ARG A 40 -21.89 21.25 -1.87
CA ARG A 40 -20.91 20.57 -2.72
C ARG A 40 -20.88 19.08 -2.36
N PRO A 41 -21.15 18.17 -3.30
CA PRO A 41 -21.25 16.74 -3.00
C PRO A 41 -19.96 16.16 -2.42
N HIS A 42 -18.79 16.66 -2.83
CA HIS A 42 -17.49 16.23 -2.29
C HIS A 42 -17.23 16.66 -0.83
N VAL A 43 -17.96 17.65 -0.31
CA VAL A 43 -17.88 18.08 1.10
C VAL A 43 -18.72 17.16 1.97
N ALA A 44 -19.92 16.78 1.50
CA ALA A 44 -20.79 15.84 2.18
C ALA A 44 -20.27 14.39 2.09
N LEU A 45 -19.76 14.01 0.92
CA LEU A 45 -19.34 12.64 0.61
C LEU A 45 -17.83 12.59 0.36
N LYS A 46 -17.10 11.96 1.27
CA LYS A 46 -15.65 11.75 1.17
C LYS A 46 -15.31 10.56 0.27
N LEU A 47 -15.80 10.56 -0.98
CA LEU A 47 -15.72 9.40 -1.90
C LEU A 47 -14.28 8.88 -2.10
N LYS A 48 -13.29 9.76 -2.22
CA LYS A 48 -11.88 9.37 -2.33
C LYS A 48 -11.34 8.64 -1.09
N LYS A 49 -11.84 8.98 0.10
CA LYS A 49 -11.49 8.27 1.34
C LYS A 49 -12.05 6.85 1.31
N TRP A 50 -13.31 6.71 0.89
CA TRP A 50 -13.95 5.39 0.75
C TRP A 50 -13.23 4.51 -0.27
N GLN A 51 -12.86 5.08 -1.42
CA GLN A 51 -12.08 4.38 -2.43
C GLN A 51 -10.73 3.89 -1.87
N ARG A 52 -9.97 4.77 -1.21
CA ARG A 52 -8.67 4.41 -0.63
C ARG A 52 -8.77 3.31 0.42
N GLU A 53 -9.81 3.35 1.27
CA GLU A 53 -10.00 2.30 2.28
C GLU A 53 -10.35 0.96 1.63
N ARG A 54 -11.13 0.96 0.55
CA ARG A 54 -11.43 -0.24 -0.23
C ARG A 54 -10.15 -0.83 -0.84
N GLU A 55 -9.39 -0.02 -1.56
CA GLU A 55 -8.11 -0.46 -2.18
C GLU A 55 -7.13 -1.01 -1.13
N ARG A 56 -7.04 -0.36 0.04
CA ARG A 56 -6.22 -0.82 1.16
C ARG A 56 -6.66 -2.19 1.67
N ARG A 57 -7.97 -2.40 1.83
CA ARG A 57 -8.55 -3.68 2.29
C ARG A 57 -8.33 -4.79 1.27
N ASP A 58 -8.48 -4.49 -0.01
CA ASP A 58 -8.27 -5.45 -1.09
C ASP A 58 -6.79 -5.89 -1.12
N LYS A 59 -5.85 -4.94 -1.03
CA LYS A 59 -4.42 -5.25 -0.92
C LYS A 59 -4.10 -6.13 0.30
N LEU A 60 -4.64 -5.78 1.47
CA LEU A 60 -4.43 -6.58 2.68
C LEU A 60 -4.96 -8.00 2.53
N ARG A 61 -6.11 -8.17 1.85
CA ARG A 61 -6.70 -9.48 1.59
C ARG A 61 -5.79 -10.33 0.70
N ASP A 62 -5.26 -9.76 -0.37
CA ASP A 62 -4.36 -10.45 -1.31
C ASP A 62 -3.05 -10.84 -0.62
N ASP A 63 -2.48 -9.93 0.18
CA ASP A 63 -1.27 -10.17 0.96
C ASP A 63 -1.47 -11.31 1.98
N ASN A 64 -2.61 -11.30 2.69
CA ASN A 64 -2.99 -12.35 3.64
C ASN A 64 -3.16 -13.71 2.94
N PHE A 65 -3.83 -13.74 1.79
CA PHE A 65 -3.99 -14.97 1.03
C PHE A 65 -2.64 -15.54 0.58
N GLY A 66 -1.76 -14.68 0.05
CA GLY A 66 -0.40 -15.07 -0.34
C GLY A 66 0.43 -15.58 0.84
N LEU A 67 0.32 -14.95 2.02
CA LEU A 67 0.96 -15.40 3.24
C LEU A 67 0.47 -16.79 3.66
N LEU A 68 -0.85 -17.00 3.71
CA LEU A 68 -1.45 -18.27 4.07
C LEU A 68 -1.01 -19.39 3.12
N GLN A 69 -0.97 -19.13 1.82
CA GLN A 69 -0.52 -20.12 0.85
C GLN A 69 0.95 -20.51 1.06
N ARG A 70 1.82 -19.53 1.37
CA ARG A 70 3.23 -19.79 1.69
C ARG A 70 3.39 -20.59 2.99
N LEU A 71 2.67 -20.22 4.04
CA LEU A 71 2.68 -20.93 5.31
C LEU A 71 2.19 -22.37 5.16
N ALA A 72 1.09 -22.57 4.43
CA ALA A 72 0.57 -23.91 4.15
C ALA A 72 1.60 -24.80 3.46
N ARG A 73 2.34 -24.27 2.46
CA ARG A 73 3.42 -25.00 1.79
C ARG A 73 4.57 -25.34 2.74
N LEU A 74 4.99 -24.41 3.59
CA LEU A 74 6.05 -24.64 4.57
C LEU A 74 5.65 -25.72 5.59
N MET A 75 4.44 -25.62 6.13
CA MET A 75 3.88 -26.60 7.07
C MET A 75 3.75 -27.98 6.43
N ALA A 76 3.29 -28.06 5.18
CA ALA A 76 3.17 -29.33 4.45
C ALA A 76 4.53 -29.97 4.14
N ALA A 77 5.57 -29.18 3.87
CA ALA A 77 6.87 -29.69 3.45
C ALA A 77 7.68 -30.35 4.59
N ARG A 78 7.31 -30.13 5.87
CA ARG A 78 7.92 -30.67 7.11
C ARG A 78 9.38 -31.17 6.94
N ARG A 79 10.25 -30.29 6.45
CA ARG A 79 11.63 -30.64 6.05
C ARG A 79 12.59 -30.83 7.22
N LEU A 80 12.24 -30.30 8.39
CA LEU A 80 12.92 -30.54 9.66
C LEU A 80 11.93 -31.20 10.61
N ASP A 81 12.38 -32.22 11.33
CA ASP A 81 11.63 -32.76 12.45
C ASP A 81 11.63 -31.74 13.60
N ASP A 82 10.46 -31.27 14.00
CA ASP A 82 10.27 -30.39 15.18
C ASP A 82 10.53 -31.13 16.51
N ARG A 83 11.07 -32.34 16.45
CA ARG A 83 11.32 -33.19 17.60
C ARG A 83 12.69 -32.87 18.16
N TRP A 84 12.69 -32.08 19.22
CA TRP A 84 13.89 -31.83 20.01
C TRP A 84 14.12 -33.00 20.97
N ASP A 85 15.01 -33.93 20.62
CA ASP A 85 15.40 -35.04 21.51
C ASP A 85 16.13 -34.55 22.77
N ARG A 86 16.61 -33.31 22.76
CA ARG A 86 17.25 -32.62 23.88
C ARG A 86 16.67 -31.22 24.00
N PRO A 87 16.58 -30.66 25.23
CA PRO A 87 16.05 -29.32 25.42
C PRO A 87 16.82 -28.32 24.54
N PRO A 88 16.12 -27.38 23.88
CA PRO A 88 16.75 -26.38 23.04
C PRO A 88 17.69 -25.52 23.90
N PRO A 89 18.85 -25.11 23.35
CA PRO A 89 19.84 -24.35 24.10
C PRO A 89 19.23 -23.02 24.58
N ASN A 90 19.13 -22.83 25.89
CA ASN A 90 18.69 -21.59 26.53
C ASN A 90 19.88 -20.63 26.70
N PHE A 91 19.62 -19.32 26.75
CA PHE A 91 20.59 -18.29 27.12
C PHE A 91 21.35 -18.60 28.42
N HIS A 92 20.67 -19.21 29.40
CA HIS A 92 21.29 -19.67 30.66
C HIS A 92 22.13 -20.95 30.54
N GLN A 93 21.98 -21.67 29.42
CA GLN A 93 22.75 -22.86 29.07
C GLN A 93 23.47 -22.57 27.74
N LYS A 94 24.44 -21.63 27.76
CA LYS A 94 25.45 -21.55 26.70
C LYS A 94 26.30 -22.81 26.76
N VAL A 95 25.77 -23.92 26.26
CA VAL A 95 26.56 -25.09 25.93
C VAL A 95 27.42 -24.64 24.75
N GLY A 96 28.68 -24.30 25.04
CA GLY A 96 29.61 -23.95 23.98
C GLY A 96 29.66 -25.11 22.99
N LEU A 97 29.13 -24.89 21.78
CA LEU A 97 29.24 -25.80 20.63
C LEU A 97 30.71 -26.11 20.26
N PHE A 98 31.67 -25.52 20.98
CA PHE A 98 33.11 -25.63 20.80
C PHE A 98 33.80 -26.63 21.74
N TYR A 99 33.13 -27.20 22.74
CA TYR A 99 33.79 -28.06 23.73
C TYR A 99 33.73 -29.55 23.45
N GLU A 100 33.83 -30.00 22.20
CA GLU A 100 34.30 -31.37 21.96
C GLU A 100 35.17 -31.46 20.70
N ARG A 101 36.27 -30.68 20.64
CA ARG A 101 37.31 -30.86 19.61
C ARG A 101 37.73 -32.33 19.47
N GLY A 102 37.79 -33.06 20.59
CA GLY A 102 38.09 -34.49 20.61
C GLY A 102 36.97 -35.41 20.09
N ALA A 103 35.69 -35.06 20.20
CA ALA A 103 34.61 -35.86 19.62
C ALA A 103 34.40 -35.56 18.14
N LEU A 104 34.60 -34.31 17.73
CA LEU A 104 34.64 -33.91 16.33
C LEU A 104 35.80 -34.60 15.61
N GLN A 105 37.01 -34.61 16.21
CA GLN A 105 38.17 -35.35 15.68
C GLN A 105 37.90 -36.86 15.58
N ARG A 106 37.25 -37.47 16.59
CA ARG A 106 36.85 -38.88 16.55
C ARG A 106 35.85 -39.18 15.44
N ARG A 107 34.85 -38.31 15.22
CA ARG A 107 33.87 -38.45 14.13
C ARG A 107 34.49 -38.25 12.75
N VAL A 108 35.40 -37.28 12.61
CA VAL A 108 36.15 -37.03 11.36
C VAL A 108 37.10 -38.20 11.05
N ALA A 109 37.81 -38.71 12.06
CA ALA A 109 38.67 -39.88 11.91
C ALA A 109 37.89 -41.16 11.56
N ALA A 110 36.74 -41.39 12.21
CA ALA A 110 35.87 -42.53 11.90
C ALA A 110 35.31 -42.46 10.46
N ARG A 111 34.99 -41.25 9.97
CA ARG A 111 34.54 -41.03 8.59
C ARG A 111 35.67 -41.19 7.56
N ALA A 112 36.91 -40.90 7.94
CA ALA A 112 38.08 -41.12 7.08
C ALA A 112 38.44 -42.61 6.95
N GLN A 113 38.06 -43.45 7.92
CA GLN A 113 38.34 -44.89 7.94
C GLN A 113 37.22 -45.75 7.31
N SER A 114 36.02 -45.20 7.08
CA SER A 114 34.99 -45.92 6.35
C SER A 114 35.27 -45.89 4.84
N PRO A 115 35.32 -47.05 4.14
CA PRO A 115 35.37 -47.04 2.68
C PRO A 115 34.13 -46.32 2.15
N ALA A 116 34.35 -45.33 1.29
CA ALA A 116 33.27 -44.55 0.71
C ALA A 116 32.25 -45.49 0.04
N PRO A 117 30.94 -45.40 0.34
CA PRO A 117 29.96 -46.11 -0.45
C PRO A 117 30.11 -45.62 -1.89
N ARG A 118 30.37 -46.54 -2.82
CA ARG A 118 30.37 -46.25 -4.25
C ARG A 118 28.95 -45.77 -4.61
N ALA A 119 28.75 -44.47 -4.61
CA ALA A 119 27.54 -43.87 -5.15
C ALA A 119 27.48 -44.25 -6.64
N PRO A 120 26.31 -44.67 -7.17
CA PRO A 120 26.16 -44.77 -8.61
C PRO A 120 26.44 -43.39 -9.23
N PRO A 121 27.05 -43.32 -10.43
CA PRO A 121 27.29 -42.05 -11.09
C PRO A 121 25.95 -41.34 -11.30
N VAL A 122 25.69 -40.30 -10.51
CA VAL A 122 24.50 -39.47 -10.66
C VAL A 122 24.70 -38.64 -11.91
N ALA A 123 24.12 -39.10 -13.01
CA ALA A 123 24.08 -38.35 -14.25
C ALA A 123 23.30 -37.04 -14.03
N GLY A 124 24.00 -35.91 -14.11
CA GLY A 124 23.45 -34.63 -14.56
C GLY A 124 22.52 -33.84 -13.62
N GLY A 125 22.31 -34.25 -12.37
CA GLY A 125 21.51 -33.47 -11.41
C GLY A 125 22.25 -32.24 -10.89
N ARG A 126 21.89 -31.04 -11.37
CA ARG A 126 22.38 -29.77 -10.78
C ARG A 126 21.81 -29.61 -9.38
N CYS A 127 22.61 -29.15 -8.42
CA CYS A 127 22.12 -28.94 -7.06
C CYS A 127 21.18 -27.72 -6.98
N TYR A 128 20.31 -27.72 -5.97
CA TYR A 128 19.29 -26.68 -5.75
C TYR A 128 19.87 -25.26 -5.70
N ALA A 129 21.09 -25.09 -5.18
CA ALA A 129 21.78 -23.79 -5.15
C ALA A 129 22.17 -23.30 -6.56
N CYS A 130 22.65 -24.20 -7.42
CA CYS A 130 23.00 -23.88 -8.81
C CYS A 130 21.74 -23.60 -9.67
N GLU A 131 20.63 -24.31 -9.42
CA GLU A 131 19.35 -24.01 -10.07
C GLU A 131 18.78 -22.66 -9.63
N PHE A 132 18.86 -22.34 -8.33
CA PHE A 132 18.40 -21.06 -7.80
C PHE A 132 19.21 -19.89 -8.36
N GLN A 133 20.54 -20.00 -8.46
CA GLN A 133 21.37 -18.98 -9.09
C GLN A 133 21.06 -18.81 -10.59
N LYS A 134 20.78 -19.91 -11.31
CA LYS A 134 20.37 -19.81 -12.72
C LYS A 134 19.02 -19.10 -12.89
N MET A 135 18.05 -19.39 -12.03
CA MET A 135 16.75 -18.69 -12.06
C MET A 135 16.92 -17.20 -11.78
N LYS A 136 17.75 -16.86 -10.78
CA LYS A 136 18.07 -15.48 -10.42
C LYS A 136 18.76 -14.74 -11.58
N ASN A 137 19.76 -15.34 -12.22
CA ASN A 137 20.48 -14.74 -13.34
C ASN A 137 19.59 -14.60 -14.59
N LYS A 138 18.64 -15.52 -14.80
CA LYS A 138 17.66 -15.42 -15.89
C LYS A 138 16.67 -14.27 -15.68
N THR A 139 16.27 -14.01 -14.44
CA THR A 139 15.40 -12.87 -14.12
C THR A 139 16.09 -11.51 -14.25
N TYR A 140 17.38 -11.40 -13.88
CA TYR A 140 18.12 -10.14 -14.06
C TYR A 140 18.48 -9.87 -15.54
N GLY A 141 18.81 -10.90 -16.31
CA GLY A 141 19.08 -10.74 -17.76
C GLY A 141 17.85 -10.31 -18.57
N ALA A 142 16.66 -10.78 -18.21
CA ALA A 142 15.41 -10.37 -18.88
C ALA A 142 15.03 -8.90 -18.59
N GLN A 143 15.37 -8.39 -17.41
CA GLN A 143 15.14 -6.99 -17.03
C GLN A 143 16.09 -6.02 -17.74
N GLU A 144 17.28 -6.47 -18.14
CA GLU A 144 18.23 -5.67 -18.93
C GLU A 144 17.88 -5.63 -20.44
N GLU A 145 17.18 -6.64 -20.96
CA GLU A 145 16.71 -6.68 -22.35
C GLU A 145 15.46 -5.82 -22.58
N GLU A 146 14.50 -5.79 -21.64
CA GLU A 146 13.29 -4.94 -21.75
C GLU A 146 13.56 -3.44 -21.56
N LEU A 147 14.73 -3.05 -21.05
CA LEU A 147 15.10 -1.63 -20.86
C LEU A 147 15.86 -1.02 -22.06
N LYS A 148 16.04 -1.76 -23.16
CA LYS A 148 16.56 -1.21 -24.43
C LYS A 148 15.39 -0.71 -25.28
N LEU A 149 15.09 0.59 -25.15
CA LEU A 149 14.17 1.31 -26.02
C LEU A 149 14.59 1.14 -27.50
N PRO A 150 13.65 0.95 -28.45
CA PRO A 150 14.00 0.86 -29.86
C PRO A 150 14.61 2.19 -30.32
N ALA A 151 15.75 2.11 -31.01
CA ALA A 151 16.35 3.26 -31.68
C ALA A 151 15.38 3.81 -32.72
N ILE A 152 15.13 5.11 -32.64
CA ILE A 152 14.31 5.86 -33.59
C ILE A 152 15.17 6.10 -34.83
N GLU A 153 14.78 5.52 -35.96
CA GLU A 153 15.16 5.96 -37.32
C GLU A 153 13.94 6.56 -38.02
#